data_AF-A0A8C2A3W5-F1
#
_entry.id   AF-A0A8C2A3W5-F1
#
_cell.length_a   1.000
_cell.length_b   1.000
_cell.length_c   1.000
_cell.angle_alpha   90.00
_cell.angle_beta   90.00
_cell.angle_gamma   90.00
#
_symmetry.space_group_name_H-M   'P 1'
#
loop_
_entity.id
_entity.type
_entity.pdbx_description
1 polymer ?
#
loop_
_entity_poly.entity_id
_entity_poly.type
_entity_poly.pdbx_seq_one_letter_code
_entity_poly.pdbx_strand_id
1 'polypeptide(L)'
;MEAVIRGVLPMLDDDQLNHLISELTRIGVKTDDDLQYLTSDDLKDLLSPIDCRKLIHFFKIRGNENILATQPSNRPNSSTFPVQCHGSSQVTNPSPISTPVPVQSAAWVSDFQIPWGKMTPNLRTCLAQGKRPEPSDRRHMVRVIVDSIREVCLNPTKRQCSEVAQSIIHKYPNSFSDKTEEGELIGCGYYSLLCQLKTRVEHLNRNNTMARLRKPKRTGDEVDDSQPSTSKSAKLDSYGCVNWNPTELPERETFDSLEIKRQEILSLFSQEGPRAGERSKVQELMKMTFIAQRHSINASPPPSISDLQARWPFLFTKRFLCAHFKELTGIDPDIRFKDSLCTKGERILCFFKNLQSRWGKEVRAVLKDIDREGRDVDPGLAAVLLMMAHFKEKEESLFFLADVTTTPSDAETRLSLPSTPRLIMLGDSVLHSKKWMLSIEGKVLFPETDLPDFSSAFAVLFGCYYVLNIEYQVEAATTLEFIQRFIVRINPDNSKCSSKFQVSKRSGKMVQRKNSGLNPHVSSFIKEFLDFSWQNY
;
A
#
# COMPACT_ATOMS: atom_id res chain seq x y z
N MET A 1 -11.36 37.34 35.26
CA MET A 1 -10.28 37.08 34.27
C MET A 1 -8.90 37.31 34.88
N GLU A 2 -8.60 38.51 35.38
CA GLU A 2 -7.29 38.88 35.96
C GLU A 2 -6.78 37.92 37.04
N ALA A 3 -7.57 37.67 38.09
CA ALA A 3 -7.18 36.77 39.19
C ALA A 3 -6.88 35.34 38.71
N VAL A 4 -7.55 34.88 37.65
CA VAL A 4 -7.37 33.53 37.11
C VAL A 4 -6.09 33.44 36.29
N ILE A 5 -5.81 34.45 35.46
CA ILE A 5 -4.56 34.52 34.69
C ILE A 5 -3.36 34.65 35.63
N ARG A 6 -3.45 35.50 36.66
CA ARG A 6 -2.40 35.68 37.68
C ARG A 6 -2.17 34.40 38.49
N GLY A 7 -3.19 33.58 38.70
CA GLY A 7 -3.06 32.26 39.33
C GLY A 7 -2.28 31.24 38.49
N VAL A 8 -2.32 31.34 37.17
CA VAL A 8 -1.58 30.45 36.25
C VAL A 8 -0.17 30.97 35.97
N LEU A 9 -0.04 32.28 35.88
CA LEU A 9 1.21 32.98 35.54
C LEU A 9 1.53 34.02 36.62
N PRO A 10 1.99 33.58 37.81
CA PRO A 10 2.22 34.48 38.96
C PRO A 10 3.43 35.41 38.78
N MET A 11 4.19 35.24 37.70
CA MET A 11 5.41 36.01 37.41
C MET A 11 5.20 37.08 36.33
N LEU A 12 3.97 37.28 35.83
CA LEU A 12 3.67 38.42 34.98
C LEU A 12 3.68 39.70 35.81
N ASP A 13 4.36 40.73 35.31
CA ASP A 13 4.23 42.08 35.85
C ASP A 13 2.85 42.67 35.53
N ASP A 14 2.46 43.70 36.29
CA ASP A 14 1.12 44.29 36.21
C ASP A 14 0.86 44.98 34.85
N ASP A 15 1.90 45.51 34.21
CA ASP A 15 1.79 46.16 32.90
C ASP A 15 1.53 45.13 31.78
N GLN A 16 2.27 44.02 31.81
CA GLN A 16 2.07 42.88 30.91
C GLN A 16 0.70 42.22 31.11
N LEU A 17 0.25 42.10 32.36
CA LEU A 17 -1.05 41.51 32.67
C LEU A 17 -2.20 42.39 32.16
N ASN A 18 -2.10 43.71 32.34
CA ASN A 18 -3.08 44.66 31.84
C ASN A 18 -3.12 44.68 30.30
N HIS A 19 -1.95 44.62 29.66
CA HIS A 19 -1.85 44.53 28.19
C HIS A 19 -2.48 43.23 27.66
N LEU A 20 -2.18 42.10 28.29
CA LEU A 20 -2.77 40.80 27.96
C LEU A 20 -4.29 40.81 28.11
N ILE A 21 -4.84 41.36 29.20
CA ILE A 21 -6.28 41.43 29.43
C ILE A 21 -6.97 42.33 28.39
N SER A 22 -6.36 43.48 28.06
CA SER A 22 -6.88 44.39 27.03
C SER A 22 -6.98 43.69 25.69
N GLU A 23 -5.95 42.93 25.31
CA GLU A 23 -5.91 42.24 24.02
C GLU A 23 -6.85 41.04 23.96
N LEU A 24 -6.96 40.28 25.06
CA LEU A 24 -7.97 39.21 25.21
C LEU A 24 -9.39 39.76 25.09
N THR A 25 -9.66 40.93 25.68
CA THR A 25 -10.95 41.60 25.55
C THR A 25 -11.19 42.05 24.10
N ARG A 26 -10.15 42.53 23.40
CA ARG A 26 -10.22 42.95 21.99
C ARG A 26 -10.60 41.79 21.06
N ILE A 27 -10.09 40.58 21.31
CA ILE A 27 -10.42 39.38 20.51
C ILE A 27 -11.73 38.70 20.95
N GLY A 28 -12.46 39.29 21.89
CA GLY A 28 -13.83 38.88 22.23
C GLY A 28 -13.97 37.99 23.47
N VAL A 29 -12.92 37.81 24.28
CA VAL A 29 -13.01 37.09 25.55
C VAL A 29 -13.76 37.97 26.56
N LYS A 30 -14.91 37.51 27.08
CA LYS A 30 -15.74 38.29 28.02
C LYS A 30 -15.75 37.69 29.42
N THR A 31 -15.61 36.37 29.53
CA THR A 31 -15.65 35.60 30.77
C THR A 31 -14.40 34.74 30.94
N ASP A 32 -14.16 34.23 32.13
CA ASP A 32 -13.05 33.28 32.39
C ASP A 32 -13.26 31.92 31.70
N ASP A 33 -14.51 31.55 31.40
CA ASP A 33 -14.84 30.34 30.62
C ASP A 33 -14.45 30.47 29.14
N ASP A 34 -14.45 31.67 28.57
CA ASP A 34 -14.08 31.91 27.18
C ASP A 34 -12.60 31.61 26.90
N LEU A 35 -11.76 31.62 27.95
CA LEU A 35 -10.32 31.36 27.87
C LEU A 35 -9.99 29.93 27.40
N GLN A 36 -10.94 28.98 27.48
CA GLN A 36 -10.75 27.61 26.98
C GLN A 36 -10.64 27.53 25.45
N TYR A 37 -11.13 28.55 24.74
CA TYR A 37 -11.15 28.60 23.28
C TYR A 37 -9.89 29.22 22.67
N LEU A 38 -8.98 29.76 23.49
CA LEU A 38 -7.74 30.39 23.04
C LEU A 38 -6.77 29.37 22.41
N THR A 39 -6.10 29.82 21.35
CA THR A 39 -5.03 29.10 20.66
C THR A 39 -3.67 29.75 20.91
N SER A 40 -2.60 29.03 20.57
CA SER A 40 -1.24 29.57 20.72
C SER A 40 -1.01 30.79 19.83
N ASP A 41 -1.70 30.89 18.69
CA ASP A 41 -1.56 32.01 17.76
C ASP A 41 -2.18 33.31 18.30
N ASP A 42 -3.19 33.20 19.18
CA ASP A 42 -3.85 34.35 19.82
C ASP A 42 -2.98 34.99 20.92
N LEU A 43 -1.95 34.29 21.39
CA LEU A 43 -1.12 34.67 22.53
C LEU A 43 0.37 34.87 22.18
N LYS A 44 0.79 34.49 20.97
CA LYS A 44 2.22 34.40 20.58
C LYS A 44 2.97 35.73 20.66
N ASP A 45 2.27 36.85 20.50
CA ASP A 45 2.84 38.20 20.50
C ASP A 45 2.73 38.88 21.89
N LEU A 46 2.03 38.24 22.84
CA LEU A 46 1.74 38.78 24.18
C LEU A 46 2.50 38.06 25.30
N LEU A 47 2.89 36.82 25.08
CA LEU A 47 3.46 35.94 26.10
C LEU A 47 4.61 35.12 25.55
N SER A 48 5.51 34.70 26.43
CA SER A 48 6.55 33.74 26.06
C SER A 48 5.93 32.41 25.60
N PRO A 49 6.58 31.66 24.69
CA PRO A 49 6.04 30.38 24.21
C PRO A 49 5.71 29.37 25.31
N ILE A 50 6.37 29.46 26.47
CA ILE A 50 6.14 28.59 27.62
C ILE A 50 4.88 29.04 28.38
N ASP A 51 4.71 30.34 28.57
CA ASP A 51 3.58 30.88 29.32
C ASP A 51 2.27 30.77 28.54
N CYS A 52 2.31 30.91 27.19
CA CYS A 52 1.18 30.56 26.32
C CYS A 52 0.70 29.13 26.57
N ARG A 53 1.65 28.18 26.64
CA ARG A 53 1.35 26.75 26.83
C ARG A 53 0.76 26.47 28.21
N LYS A 54 1.30 27.09 29.27
CA LYS A 54 0.76 26.96 30.63
C LYS A 54 -0.68 27.46 30.70
N LEU A 55 -0.94 28.64 30.13
CA LEU A 55 -2.27 29.26 30.12
C LEU A 55 -3.29 28.40 29.36
N ILE A 56 -2.99 28.01 28.12
CA ILE A 56 -3.87 27.17 27.30
C ILE A 56 -4.12 25.80 27.94
N HIS A 57 -3.08 25.18 28.52
CA HIS A 57 -3.22 23.88 29.18
C HIS A 57 -4.15 23.95 30.39
N PHE A 58 -4.01 24.99 31.23
CA PHE A 58 -4.85 25.19 32.41
C PHE A 58 -6.33 25.31 32.04
N PHE A 59 -6.67 26.15 31.06
CA PHE A 59 -8.08 26.38 30.69
C PHE A 59 -8.71 25.25 29.88
N LYS A 60 -7.92 24.49 29.10
CA LYS A 60 -8.44 23.29 28.41
C LYS A 60 -8.73 22.13 29.36
N ILE A 61 -8.01 22.04 30.48
CA ILE A 61 -8.33 21.06 31.54
C ILE A 61 -9.58 21.50 32.30
N ARG A 62 -9.65 22.77 32.72
CA ARG A 62 -10.79 23.32 33.45
C ARG A 62 -12.11 23.24 32.65
N GLY A 63 -12.08 23.52 31.34
CA GLY A 63 -13.25 23.40 30.47
C GLY A 63 -13.77 21.95 30.35
N ASN A 64 -12.87 20.96 30.39
CA ASN A 64 -13.26 19.55 30.31
C ASN A 64 -13.88 19.01 31.61
N GLU A 65 -13.53 19.57 32.77
CA GLU A 65 -14.13 19.18 34.06
C GLU A 65 -15.57 19.71 34.19
N ASN A 66 -15.87 20.90 33.66
CA ASN A 66 -17.23 21.48 33.70
C ASN A 66 -18.24 20.76 32.77
N ILE A 67 -17.78 20.09 31.71
CA ILE A 67 -18.68 19.36 30.78
C ILE A 67 -19.18 18.03 31.38
N LEU A 68 -18.50 17.49 32.41
CA LEU A 68 -18.88 16.25 33.09
C LEU A 68 -19.95 16.44 34.19
N ALA A 69 -20.28 17.67 34.57
CA ALA A 69 -21.19 17.97 35.68
C ALA A 69 -22.65 18.29 35.27
N THR A 70 -22.94 18.44 33.98
CA THR A 70 -24.29 18.80 33.49
C THR A 70 -24.80 17.81 32.43
N GLN A 71 -25.35 16.69 32.89
CA GLN A 71 -26.27 15.85 32.12
C GLN A 71 -27.43 15.41 33.05
N PRO A 72 -28.69 15.79 32.77
CA PRO A 72 -29.83 15.33 33.56
C PRO A 72 -30.20 13.90 33.19
N SER A 73 -30.22 13.01 34.19
CA SER A 73 -30.57 11.60 34.05
C SER A 73 -32.09 11.41 33.99
N ASN A 74 -32.62 11.07 32.82
CA ASN A 74 -33.95 10.47 32.68
C ASN A 74 -33.85 8.95 32.89
N ARG A 75 -34.51 8.44 33.94
CA ARG A 75 -34.90 7.02 34.10
C ARG A 75 -36.41 6.96 34.34
N PRO A 76 -37.14 6.02 33.73
CA PRO A 76 -38.49 5.67 34.17
C PRO A 76 -38.47 4.53 35.21
N ASN A 77 -39.47 4.61 36.09
CA ASN A 77 -39.78 3.73 37.22
C ASN A 77 -40.42 2.39 36.83
N SER A 78 -40.12 1.35 37.63
CA SER A 78 -41.03 0.32 38.19
C SER A 78 -40.13 -0.82 38.74
N SER A 79 -40.38 -1.54 39.84
CA SER A 79 -41.44 -1.60 40.85
C SER A 79 -40.93 -2.43 42.05
N THR A 80 -41.41 -2.05 43.24
CA THR A 80 -41.54 -2.72 44.57
C THR A 80 -41.39 -4.26 44.64
N PHE A 81 -40.74 -4.86 45.66
CA PHE A 81 -41.20 -5.07 47.06
C PHE A 81 -40.07 -5.66 47.98
N PRO A 82 -40.25 -5.81 49.32
CA PRO A 82 -39.23 -5.45 50.32
C PRO A 82 -38.78 -6.61 51.23
N VAL A 83 -37.62 -6.48 51.88
CA VAL A 83 -37.30 -7.21 53.13
C VAL A 83 -36.42 -6.31 54.03
N GLN A 84 -36.96 -5.90 55.18
CA GLN A 84 -36.21 -5.51 56.39
C GLN A 84 -35.66 -6.82 57.02
N CYS A 85 -34.57 -6.91 57.79
CA CYS A 85 -34.19 -6.12 58.96
C CYS A 85 -32.77 -6.49 59.48
N HIS A 86 -32.06 -5.48 60.03
CA HIS A 86 -31.21 -5.46 61.25
C HIS A 86 -29.85 -6.18 61.33
N GLY A 87 -28.83 -5.45 61.83
CA GLY A 87 -27.74 -6.02 62.64
C GLY A 87 -26.31 -5.50 62.43
N SER A 88 -25.97 -4.38 63.08
CA SER A 88 -24.66 -3.81 63.47
C SER A 88 -23.35 -4.62 63.26
N SER A 89 -22.28 -3.99 62.74
CA SER A 89 -21.01 -3.74 63.47
C SER A 89 -19.94 -3.02 62.64
N GLN A 90 -19.07 -2.32 63.36
CA GLN A 90 -18.10 -1.29 62.96
C GLN A 90 -16.79 -1.79 62.30
N VAL A 91 -16.28 -0.97 61.36
CA VAL A 91 -14.89 -0.52 61.18
C VAL A 91 -13.78 -1.56 60.87
N THR A 92 -13.28 -1.56 59.63
CA THR A 92 -11.91 -1.10 59.24
C THR A 92 -11.66 -1.36 57.75
N ASN A 93 -11.30 -0.30 57.02
CA ASN A 93 -10.77 -0.38 55.66
C ASN A 93 -9.26 -0.69 55.72
N PRO A 94 -8.76 -1.56 54.82
CA PRO A 94 -7.42 -1.37 54.25
C PRO A 94 -7.52 -1.13 52.74
N SER A 95 -6.90 -0.03 52.30
CA SER A 95 -6.70 0.30 50.89
C SER A 95 -5.92 -0.79 50.16
N PRO A 96 -6.25 -1.16 48.91
CA PRO A 96 -5.37 -1.98 48.09
C PRO A 96 -4.23 -1.13 47.53
N ILE A 97 -3.02 -1.56 47.88
CA ILE A 97 -1.73 -1.15 47.36
C ILE A 97 -1.75 -1.09 45.82
N SER A 98 -1.36 0.06 45.26
CA SER A 98 -1.07 0.20 43.83
C SER A 98 0.21 -0.58 43.51
N THR A 99 0.10 -1.66 42.74
CA THR A 99 1.25 -2.33 42.14
C THR A 99 1.82 -1.48 41.00
N PRO A 100 3.15 -1.29 40.92
CA PRO A 100 3.77 -0.53 39.84
C PRO A 100 3.76 -1.35 38.55
N VAL A 101 3.31 -0.71 37.46
CA VAL A 101 3.30 -1.27 36.10
C VAL A 101 4.73 -1.67 35.69
N PRO A 102 4.99 -2.92 35.22
CA PRO A 102 6.33 -3.33 34.86
C PRO A 102 6.85 -2.57 33.63
N VAL A 103 8.09 -2.11 33.75
CA VAL A 103 8.89 -1.49 32.69
C VAL A 103 8.99 -2.45 31.50
N GLN A 104 8.59 -1.98 30.31
CA GLN A 104 8.57 -2.75 29.07
C GLN A 104 10.01 -3.10 28.63
N SER A 105 10.48 -4.29 28.99
CA SER A 105 11.68 -4.91 28.42
C SER A 105 11.46 -5.14 26.93
N ALA A 106 12.42 -4.73 26.09
CA ALA A 106 12.35 -4.95 24.64
C ALA A 106 12.39 -6.44 24.23
N ALA A 107 12.80 -7.34 25.13
CA ALA A 107 13.05 -8.75 24.84
C ALA A 107 11.83 -9.68 25.00
N TRP A 108 10.68 -9.18 25.48
CA TRP A 108 9.51 -10.04 25.78
C TRP A 108 9.02 -10.88 24.60
N VAL A 109 9.26 -10.42 23.37
CA VAL A 109 8.79 -11.13 22.16
C VAL A 109 9.48 -12.47 21.97
N SER A 110 10.77 -12.57 22.30
CA SER A 110 11.54 -13.82 22.15
C SER A 110 11.01 -14.92 23.05
N ASP A 111 10.50 -14.56 24.23
CA ASP A 111 9.97 -15.50 25.22
C ASP A 111 8.44 -15.68 25.11
N PHE A 112 7.78 -14.89 24.27
CA PHE A 112 6.32 -14.87 24.17
C PHE A 112 5.78 -16.16 23.56
N GLN A 113 5.01 -16.90 24.35
CA GLN A 113 4.34 -18.11 23.91
C GLN A 113 2.92 -17.80 23.42
N ILE A 114 2.60 -18.24 22.21
CA ILE A 114 1.24 -18.13 21.68
C ILE A 114 0.31 -19.01 22.53
N PRO A 115 -0.79 -18.48 23.09
CA PRO A 115 -1.68 -19.20 23.99
C PRO A 115 -2.63 -20.15 23.25
N TRP A 116 -2.08 -21.18 22.58
CA TRP A 116 -2.85 -22.13 21.76
C TRP A 116 -3.95 -22.85 22.55
N GLY A 117 -3.77 -23.05 23.86
CA GLY A 117 -4.78 -23.63 24.76
C GLY A 117 -6.05 -22.79 24.87
N LYS A 118 -5.96 -21.45 24.70
CA LYS A 118 -7.11 -20.53 24.75
C LYS A 118 -7.91 -20.46 23.44
N MET A 119 -7.49 -21.18 22.39
CA MET A 119 -8.15 -21.17 21.08
C MET A 119 -9.45 -21.99 21.06
N THR A 120 -10.31 -21.75 20.07
CA THR A 120 -11.51 -22.57 19.87
C THR A 120 -11.12 -24.02 19.46
N PRO A 121 -11.91 -25.03 19.85
CA PRO A 121 -11.70 -26.40 19.36
C PRO A 121 -11.70 -26.48 17.84
N ASN A 122 -12.62 -25.76 17.19
CA ASN A 122 -12.72 -25.70 15.72
C ASN A 122 -11.43 -25.19 15.09
N LEU A 123 -10.85 -24.11 15.62
CA LEU A 123 -9.56 -23.61 15.14
C LEU A 123 -8.46 -24.65 15.32
N ARG A 124 -8.34 -25.27 16.51
CA ARG A 124 -7.30 -26.28 16.75
C ARG A 124 -7.41 -27.47 15.79
N THR A 125 -8.62 -27.98 15.57
CA THR A 125 -8.88 -29.06 14.60
C THR A 125 -8.51 -28.63 13.18
N CYS A 126 -8.91 -27.42 12.77
CA CYS A 126 -8.57 -26.86 11.47
C CYS A 126 -7.05 -26.75 11.25
N LEU A 127 -6.32 -26.27 12.27
CA LEU A 127 -4.86 -26.16 12.25
C LEU A 127 -4.17 -27.53 12.20
N ALA A 128 -4.67 -28.52 12.93
CA ALA A 128 -4.16 -29.89 12.89
C ALA A 128 -4.32 -30.52 11.49
N GLN A 129 -5.36 -30.12 10.75
CA GLN A 129 -5.58 -30.54 9.36
C GLN A 129 -4.78 -29.71 8.33
N GLY A 130 -4.01 -28.72 8.76
CA GLY A 130 -3.29 -27.82 7.87
C GLY A 130 -4.18 -26.93 7.00
N LYS A 131 -5.46 -26.78 7.36
CA LYS A 131 -6.43 -25.99 6.60
C LYS A 131 -6.37 -24.52 7.00
N ARG A 132 -6.83 -23.64 6.10
CA ARG A 132 -7.00 -22.21 6.36
C ARG A 132 -8.19 -22.01 7.31
N PRO A 133 -8.03 -21.29 8.44
CA PRO A 133 -9.13 -21.07 9.36
C PRO A 133 -10.18 -20.10 8.83
N GLU A 134 -11.44 -20.35 9.22
CA GLU A 134 -12.57 -19.48 8.94
C GLU A 134 -12.34 -18.04 9.47
N PRO A 135 -12.92 -17.01 8.82
CA PRO A 135 -12.74 -15.63 9.23
C PRO A 135 -13.12 -15.35 10.69
N SER A 136 -14.13 -16.03 11.23
CA SER A 136 -14.57 -15.92 12.62
C SER A 136 -13.52 -16.44 13.60
N ASP A 137 -13.01 -17.66 13.38
CA ASP A 137 -11.98 -18.31 14.20
C ASP A 137 -10.66 -17.54 14.16
N ARG A 138 -10.25 -17.08 12.97
CA ARG A 138 -9.06 -16.24 12.79
C ARG A 138 -9.17 -14.92 13.55
N ARG A 139 -10.34 -14.25 13.52
CA ARG A 139 -10.59 -13.03 14.31
C ARG A 139 -10.54 -13.31 15.81
N HIS A 140 -11.10 -14.44 16.26
CA HIS A 140 -11.04 -14.84 17.66
C HIS A 140 -9.58 -15.08 18.10
N MET A 141 -8.80 -15.83 17.31
CA MET A 141 -7.37 -16.03 17.54
C MET A 141 -6.61 -14.72 17.71
N VAL A 142 -6.80 -13.77 16.79
CA VAL A 142 -6.16 -12.45 16.85
C VAL A 142 -6.51 -11.70 18.15
N ARG A 143 -7.76 -11.80 18.62
CA ARG A 143 -8.15 -11.21 19.91
C ARG A 143 -7.41 -11.86 21.07
N VAL A 144 -7.44 -13.20 21.18
CA VAL A 144 -6.77 -13.96 22.24
C VAL A 144 -5.27 -13.66 22.31
N ILE A 145 -4.61 -13.62 21.14
CA ILE A 145 -3.18 -13.31 21.04
C ILE A 145 -2.91 -11.88 21.50
N VAL A 146 -3.64 -10.90 20.98
CA VAL A 146 -3.41 -9.49 21.36
C VAL A 146 -3.72 -9.25 22.83
N ASP A 147 -4.75 -9.87 23.39
CA ASP A 147 -5.09 -9.74 24.80
C ASP A 147 -3.95 -10.31 25.67
N SER A 148 -3.34 -11.44 25.27
CA SER A 148 -2.17 -12.02 25.96
C SER A 148 -0.89 -11.19 25.77
N ILE A 149 -0.67 -10.58 24.59
CA ILE A 149 0.42 -9.62 24.38
C ILE A 149 0.27 -8.44 25.34
N ARG A 150 -0.95 -7.97 25.58
CA ARG A 150 -1.20 -6.79 26.43
C ARG A 150 -0.97 -7.04 27.92
N GLU A 151 -0.91 -8.30 28.36
CA GLU A 151 -0.47 -8.65 29.72
C GLU A 151 1.00 -8.25 29.94
N VAL A 152 1.82 -8.21 28.88
CA VAL A 152 3.26 -7.89 28.95
C VAL A 152 3.65 -6.58 28.25
N CYS A 153 2.92 -6.18 27.21
CA CYS A 153 3.19 -4.98 26.42
C CYS A 153 1.89 -4.36 25.89
N LEU A 154 1.51 -3.20 26.45
CA LEU A 154 0.26 -2.52 26.07
C LEU A 154 0.29 -1.95 24.63
N ASN A 155 1.46 -1.58 24.11
CA ASN A 155 1.59 -0.99 22.76
C ASN A 155 2.80 -1.55 21.99
N PRO A 156 2.75 -2.83 21.57
CA PRO A 156 3.82 -3.45 20.81
C PRO A 156 4.12 -2.69 19.50
N THR A 157 5.40 -2.62 19.16
CA THR A 157 5.87 -2.04 17.90
C THR A 157 5.48 -2.94 16.71
N LYS A 158 5.50 -2.38 15.49
CA LYS A 158 5.25 -3.17 14.27
C LYS A 158 6.23 -4.34 14.14
N ARG A 159 7.50 -4.14 14.53
CA ARG A 159 8.55 -5.17 14.54
C ARG A 159 8.22 -6.31 15.52
N GLN A 160 7.81 -5.96 16.74
CA GLN A 160 7.41 -6.97 17.73
C GLN A 160 6.18 -7.76 17.26
N CYS A 161 5.17 -7.07 16.68
CA CYS A 161 4.03 -7.77 16.07
C CYS A 161 4.44 -8.65 14.88
N SER A 162 5.46 -8.27 14.10
CA SER A 162 5.91 -9.09 12.96
C SER A 162 6.62 -10.35 13.42
N GLU A 163 7.41 -10.29 14.48
CA GLU A 163 8.07 -11.46 15.07
C GLU A 163 7.02 -12.46 15.61
N VAL A 164 5.95 -11.98 16.25
CA VAL A 164 4.81 -12.82 16.65
C VAL A 164 4.06 -13.41 15.43
N ALA A 165 3.82 -12.63 14.38
CA ALA A 165 3.18 -13.14 13.17
C ALA A 165 4.04 -14.21 12.49
N GLN A 166 5.35 -14.00 12.43
CA GLN A 166 6.30 -14.96 11.90
C GLN A 166 6.28 -16.26 12.71
N SER A 167 6.29 -16.22 14.05
CA SER A 167 6.29 -17.45 14.85
C SER A 167 5.04 -18.31 14.64
N ILE A 168 3.87 -17.66 14.47
CA ILE A 168 2.61 -18.33 14.13
C ILE A 168 2.69 -19.03 12.78
N ILE A 169 3.23 -18.34 11.77
CA ILE A 169 3.34 -18.86 10.40
C ILE A 169 4.39 -19.96 10.29
N HIS A 170 5.52 -19.86 11.00
CA HIS A 170 6.48 -20.95 11.07
C HIS A 170 5.85 -22.22 11.65
N LYS A 171 4.94 -22.09 12.62
CA LYS A 171 4.24 -23.25 13.20
C LYS A 171 3.12 -23.80 12.32
N TYR A 172 2.38 -22.94 11.62
CA TYR A 172 1.23 -23.33 10.79
C TYR A 172 1.26 -22.64 9.41
N PRO A 173 2.23 -22.96 8.55
CA PRO A 173 2.45 -22.24 7.29
C PRO A 173 1.27 -22.38 6.32
N ASN A 174 0.65 -23.57 6.27
CA ASN A 174 -0.50 -23.79 5.38
C ASN A 174 -1.78 -23.07 5.82
N SER A 175 -1.89 -22.74 7.10
CA SER A 175 -3.07 -22.12 7.68
C SER A 175 -3.04 -20.59 7.63
N PHE A 176 -1.86 -19.98 7.74
CA PHE A 176 -1.74 -18.53 7.95
C PHE A 176 -0.84 -17.78 6.97
N SER A 177 -0.01 -18.45 6.16
CA SER A 177 0.81 -17.73 5.19
C SER A 177 -0.05 -16.97 4.19
N ASP A 178 0.40 -15.76 3.84
CA ASP A 178 -0.07 -15.03 2.68
C ASP A 178 0.52 -15.71 1.44
N LYS A 179 -0.26 -16.63 0.88
CA LYS A 179 0.12 -17.37 -0.31
C LYS A 179 -0.97 -17.31 -1.38
N THR A 180 -0.55 -17.46 -2.63
CA THR A 180 -1.44 -17.67 -3.77
C THR A 180 -2.17 -19.01 -3.64
N GLU A 181 -3.19 -19.26 -4.46
CA GLU A 181 -3.88 -20.57 -4.49
C GLU A 181 -2.92 -21.70 -4.88
N GLU A 182 -1.93 -21.34 -5.68
CA GLU A 182 -0.90 -22.24 -6.21
C GLU A 182 0.32 -22.37 -5.27
N GLY A 183 0.29 -21.69 -4.12
CA GLY A 183 1.19 -21.92 -3.00
C GLY A 183 2.38 -20.97 -2.84
N GLU A 184 2.57 -19.98 -3.72
CA GLU A 184 3.70 -19.04 -3.57
C GLU A 184 3.41 -17.95 -2.55
N LEU A 185 4.46 -17.51 -1.85
CA LEU A 185 4.35 -16.43 -0.86
C LEU A 185 4.13 -15.07 -1.53
N ILE A 186 3.23 -14.27 -0.95
CA ILE A 186 2.94 -12.90 -1.35
C ILE A 186 3.71 -11.95 -0.43
N GLY A 187 4.71 -11.24 -0.97
CA GLY A 187 5.59 -10.36 -0.20
C GLY A 187 6.31 -11.14 0.89
N CYS A 188 6.32 -10.61 2.12
CA CYS A 188 6.97 -11.29 3.24
C CYS A 188 6.20 -12.52 3.79
N GLY A 189 5.01 -12.85 3.26
CA GLY A 189 4.24 -14.04 3.63
C GLY A 189 3.47 -13.97 4.96
N TYR A 190 3.68 -12.92 5.78
CA TYR A 190 3.01 -12.74 7.08
C TYR A 190 2.32 -11.38 7.24
N TYR A 191 2.21 -10.62 6.16
CA TYR A 191 1.76 -9.24 6.18
C TYR A 191 0.31 -9.09 6.63
N SER A 192 -0.61 -9.95 6.18
CA SER A 192 -2.03 -9.87 6.53
C SER A 192 -2.27 -10.17 8.00
N LEU A 193 -1.55 -11.13 8.58
CA LEU A 193 -1.63 -11.46 10.01
C LEU A 193 -1.02 -10.34 10.86
N LEU A 194 0.12 -9.79 10.43
CA LEU A 194 0.73 -8.61 11.03
C LEU A 194 -0.25 -7.43 11.07
N CYS A 195 -0.92 -7.13 9.95
CA CYS A 195 -1.92 -6.08 9.88
C CYS A 195 -3.09 -6.35 10.86
N GLN A 196 -3.61 -7.57 10.91
CA GLN A 196 -4.69 -7.93 11.84
C GLN A 196 -4.29 -7.73 13.30
N LEU A 197 -3.10 -8.20 13.70
CA LEU A 197 -2.56 -8.00 15.04
C LEU A 197 -2.40 -6.50 15.36
N LYS A 198 -1.79 -5.74 14.44
CA LYS A 198 -1.51 -4.32 14.68
C LYS A 198 -2.79 -3.47 14.74
N THR A 199 -3.73 -3.71 13.84
CA THR A 199 -5.04 -3.05 13.84
C THR A 199 -5.80 -3.32 15.13
N ARG A 200 -5.78 -4.57 15.64
CA ARG A 200 -6.41 -4.92 16.92
C ARG A 200 -5.76 -4.20 18.11
N VAL A 201 -4.42 -4.13 18.15
CA VAL A 201 -3.68 -3.36 19.16
C VAL A 201 -4.08 -1.89 19.13
N GLU A 202 -4.14 -1.29 17.94
CA GLU A 202 -4.50 0.12 17.75
C GLU A 202 -5.94 0.41 18.17
N HIS A 203 -6.88 -0.49 17.85
CA HIS A 203 -8.27 -0.38 18.29
C HIS A 203 -8.40 -0.40 19.82
N LEU A 204 -7.69 -1.29 20.51
CA LEU A 204 -7.69 -1.36 21.97
C LEU A 204 -7.06 -0.13 22.63
N ASN A 205 -6.08 0.47 21.96
CA ASN A 205 -5.40 1.68 22.44
C ASN A 205 -6.10 2.97 21.98
N ARG A 206 -7.29 2.90 21.39
CA ARG A 206 -8.00 4.08 20.85
C ARG A 206 -8.37 5.10 21.93
N ASN A 207 -8.66 4.64 23.14
CA ASN A 207 -9.11 5.48 24.27
C ASN A 207 -8.02 5.71 25.33
N ASN A 208 -6.79 5.24 25.09
CA ASN A 208 -5.69 5.36 26.05
C ASN A 208 -4.63 6.34 25.51
N THR A 209 -4.78 7.62 25.82
CA THR A 209 -3.90 8.72 25.40
C THR A 209 -2.45 8.50 25.86
N MET A 210 -2.26 7.91 27.04
CA MET A 210 -0.94 7.56 27.59
C MET A 210 -0.27 6.42 26.83
N ALA A 211 -1.02 5.43 26.33
CA ALA A 211 -0.49 4.36 25.49
C ALA A 211 -0.15 4.81 24.05
N ARG A 212 -0.74 5.92 23.58
CA ARG A 212 -0.44 6.53 22.27
C ARG A 212 0.86 7.34 22.26
N LEU A 213 1.22 7.93 23.40
CA LEU A 213 2.44 8.72 23.58
C LEU A 213 3.66 7.80 23.71
N ARG A 214 4.19 7.34 22.57
CA ARG A 214 5.56 6.81 22.55
C ARG A 214 6.50 7.94 22.96
N LYS A 215 7.29 7.74 24.03
CA LYS A 215 8.40 8.64 24.37
C LYS A 215 9.23 8.92 23.11
N PRO A 216 9.56 10.20 22.81
CA PRO A 216 10.50 10.49 21.75
C PRO A 216 11.81 9.75 22.03
N LYS A 217 12.39 9.18 20.97
CA LYS A 217 13.74 8.63 21.02
C LYS A 217 14.65 9.77 21.47
N ARG A 218 15.34 9.62 22.61
CA ARG A 218 16.37 10.59 23.03
C ARG A 218 17.32 10.75 21.85
N THR A 219 17.44 11.97 21.34
CA THR A 219 18.50 12.37 20.42
C THR A 219 19.79 12.32 21.22
N GLY A 220 20.45 11.17 21.18
CA GLY A 220 21.82 11.02 21.65
C GLY A 220 22.75 11.44 20.54
N ASP A 221 23.56 12.44 20.89
CA ASP A 221 24.81 12.92 20.32
C ASP A 221 24.77 13.62 18.96
N GLU A 222 25.16 14.90 19.04
CA GLU A 222 25.60 15.77 17.95
C GLU A 222 26.71 15.04 17.19
N VAL A 223 26.44 14.67 15.94
CA VAL A 223 27.48 14.20 15.02
C VAL A 223 27.90 15.40 14.19
N ASP A 224 29.15 15.79 14.41
CA ASP A 224 29.97 16.76 13.70
C ASP A 224 29.73 16.76 12.17
N ASP A 225 29.42 17.93 11.63
CA ASP A 225 29.04 18.21 10.23
C ASP A 225 30.28 18.38 9.35
N SER A 226 31.16 17.38 9.35
CA SER A 226 32.40 17.48 8.59
C SER A 226 32.93 16.12 8.11
N GLN A 227 32.12 15.35 7.38
CA GLN A 227 32.64 14.37 6.41
C GLN A 227 31.60 13.97 5.35
N PRO A 228 31.94 13.97 4.04
CA PRO A 228 31.01 13.57 3.00
C PRO A 228 30.74 12.08 3.13
N SER A 229 29.49 11.75 3.48
CA SER A 229 29.05 10.36 3.60
C SER A 229 29.30 9.66 2.27
N THR A 230 30.21 8.68 2.26
CA THR A 230 30.38 7.72 1.19
C THR A 230 28.99 7.21 0.79
N SER A 231 28.63 7.42 -0.47
CA SER A 231 27.36 7.01 -1.06
C SER A 231 27.05 5.57 -0.65
N LYS A 232 26.11 5.40 0.28
CA LYS A 232 25.49 4.10 0.51
C LYS A 232 24.84 3.73 -0.81
N SER A 233 25.49 2.86 -1.57
CA SER A 233 24.90 2.14 -2.69
C SER A 233 23.49 1.76 -2.27
N ALA A 234 22.50 2.39 -2.91
CA ALA A 234 21.12 2.07 -2.66
C ALA A 234 20.98 0.57 -2.96
N LYS A 235 20.50 -0.22 -1.99
CA LYS A 235 20.10 -1.61 -2.24
C LYS A 235 19.26 -1.60 -3.52
N LEU A 236 19.81 -2.15 -4.59
CA LEU A 236 19.15 -2.16 -5.89
C LEU A 236 17.85 -2.95 -5.75
N ASP A 237 16.74 -2.24 -5.92
CA ASP A 237 15.41 -2.81 -5.79
C ASP A 237 15.10 -3.59 -7.07
N SER A 238 15.31 -4.90 -7.04
CA SER A 238 15.09 -5.74 -8.23
C SER A 238 13.61 -6.00 -8.52
N TYR A 239 12.67 -5.56 -7.67
CA TYR A 239 11.23 -5.75 -7.85
C TYR A 239 10.80 -7.19 -8.23
N GLY A 240 11.57 -8.20 -7.78
CA GLY A 240 11.32 -9.61 -8.08
C GLY A 240 11.94 -10.12 -9.38
N CYS A 241 12.72 -9.30 -10.09
CA CYS A 241 13.57 -9.72 -11.19
C CYS A 241 14.74 -10.56 -10.68
N VAL A 242 14.97 -11.69 -11.35
CA VAL A 242 16.10 -12.59 -11.10
C VAL A 242 17.37 -12.15 -11.82
N ASN A 243 17.23 -11.44 -12.96
CA ASN A 243 18.36 -11.02 -13.80
C ASN A 243 18.33 -9.51 -14.11
N TRP A 244 18.11 -8.68 -13.08
CA TRP A 244 17.84 -7.24 -13.23
C TRP A 244 19.01 -6.41 -13.80
N ASN A 245 20.24 -6.70 -13.35
CA ASN A 245 21.47 -6.03 -13.80
C ASN A 245 22.63 -7.02 -13.82
N PRO A 246 22.71 -7.86 -14.88
CA PRO A 246 23.78 -8.84 -15.02
C PRO A 246 25.16 -8.16 -15.04
N THR A 247 26.11 -8.82 -14.38
CA THR A 247 27.52 -8.43 -14.33
C THR A 247 28.43 -9.38 -15.10
N GLU A 248 27.95 -10.60 -15.36
CA GLU A 248 28.69 -11.64 -16.06
C GLU A 248 28.42 -11.55 -17.56
N LEU A 249 29.49 -11.41 -18.35
CA LEU A 249 29.43 -11.43 -19.81
C LEU A 249 29.25 -12.88 -20.30
N PRO A 250 28.59 -13.11 -21.44
CA PRO A 250 28.57 -14.42 -22.07
C PRO A 250 29.98 -14.94 -22.35
N GLU A 251 30.16 -16.25 -22.40
CA GLU A 251 31.47 -16.87 -22.61
C GLU A 251 32.15 -16.32 -23.88
N ARG A 252 33.41 -15.88 -23.73
CA ARG A 252 34.26 -15.34 -24.80
C ARG A 252 33.79 -13.99 -25.38
N GLU A 253 32.85 -13.31 -24.73
CA GLU A 253 32.40 -11.97 -25.12
C GLU A 253 33.11 -10.86 -24.32
N THR A 254 33.28 -9.71 -24.96
CA THR A 254 33.72 -8.44 -24.37
C THR A 254 32.68 -7.36 -24.67
N PHE A 255 32.75 -6.21 -24.00
CA PHE A 255 31.85 -5.10 -24.35
C PHE A 255 32.02 -4.63 -25.80
N ASP A 256 33.23 -4.67 -26.35
CA ASP A 256 33.48 -4.32 -27.75
C ASP A 256 32.82 -5.33 -28.71
N SER A 257 32.89 -6.63 -28.41
CA SER A 257 32.23 -7.64 -29.24
C SER A 257 30.70 -7.57 -29.13
N LEU A 258 30.16 -7.18 -27.97
CA LEU A 258 28.73 -6.91 -27.81
C LEU A 258 28.29 -5.67 -28.58
N GLU A 259 29.11 -4.62 -28.66
CA GLU A 259 28.81 -3.44 -29.48
C GLU A 259 28.79 -3.79 -30.98
N ILE A 260 29.72 -4.63 -31.46
CA ILE A 260 29.68 -5.12 -32.85
C ILE A 260 28.35 -5.87 -33.13
N LYS A 261 27.94 -6.76 -32.22
CA LYS A 261 26.65 -7.47 -32.32
C LYS A 261 25.46 -6.51 -32.29
N ARG A 262 25.51 -5.44 -31.48
CA ARG A 262 24.48 -4.41 -31.45
C ARG A 262 24.38 -3.68 -32.80
N GLN A 263 25.51 -3.38 -33.45
CA GLN A 263 25.50 -2.78 -34.80
C GLN A 263 24.92 -3.75 -35.84
N GLU A 264 25.20 -5.06 -35.72
CA GLU A 264 24.57 -6.08 -36.57
C GLU A 264 23.05 -6.12 -36.39
N ILE A 265 22.56 -6.06 -35.14
CA ILE A 265 21.13 -5.95 -34.81
C ILE A 265 20.51 -4.72 -35.50
N LEU A 266 21.16 -3.55 -35.43
CA LEU A 266 20.68 -2.34 -36.10
C LEU A 266 20.64 -2.48 -37.62
N SER A 267 21.71 -3.04 -38.20
CA SER A 267 21.79 -3.27 -39.65
C SER A 267 20.63 -4.14 -40.12
N LEU A 268 20.36 -5.26 -39.43
CA LEU A 268 19.26 -6.17 -39.76
C LEU A 268 17.89 -5.49 -39.66
N PHE A 269 17.67 -4.68 -38.61
CA PHE A 269 16.42 -3.93 -38.47
C PHE A 269 16.25 -2.88 -39.57
N SER A 270 17.32 -2.17 -39.95
CA SER A 270 17.25 -1.13 -40.99
C SER A 270 16.95 -1.69 -42.39
N GLN A 271 17.43 -2.90 -42.69
CA GLN A 271 17.28 -3.53 -44.00
C GLN A 271 15.91 -4.20 -44.18
N GLU A 272 15.37 -4.79 -43.12
CA GLU A 272 14.22 -5.71 -43.20
C GLU A 272 13.07 -5.36 -42.25
N GLY A 273 13.27 -4.39 -41.36
CA GLY A 273 12.32 -4.01 -40.34
C GLY A 273 12.07 -5.09 -39.28
N PRO A 274 10.91 -5.02 -38.58
CA PRO A 274 10.57 -5.95 -37.49
C PRO A 274 10.56 -7.43 -37.90
N ARG A 275 10.28 -7.75 -39.18
CA ARG A 275 10.19 -9.13 -39.69
C ARG A 275 11.51 -9.89 -39.60
N ALA A 276 12.66 -9.20 -39.62
CA ALA A 276 13.96 -9.85 -39.40
C ALA A 276 14.04 -10.55 -38.02
N GLY A 277 13.18 -10.16 -37.07
CA GLY A 277 13.05 -10.81 -35.77
C GLY A 277 12.67 -12.29 -35.81
N GLU A 278 12.10 -12.76 -36.93
CA GLU A 278 11.78 -14.19 -37.13
C GLU A 278 13.04 -15.04 -37.33
N ARG A 279 14.15 -14.43 -37.75
CA ARG A 279 15.41 -15.16 -37.97
C ARG A 279 16.00 -15.65 -36.65
N SER A 280 16.46 -16.89 -36.64
CA SER A 280 17.17 -17.48 -35.49
C SER A 280 18.37 -16.62 -35.07
N LYS A 281 19.09 -16.05 -36.05
CA LYS A 281 20.24 -15.16 -35.81
C LYS A 281 19.88 -13.93 -34.97
N VAL A 282 18.76 -13.25 -35.24
CA VAL A 282 18.36 -12.07 -34.43
C VAL A 282 18.03 -12.50 -33.00
N GLN A 283 17.41 -13.66 -32.82
CA GLN A 283 17.09 -14.19 -31.50
C GLN A 283 18.35 -14.51 -30.69
N GLU A 284 19.35 -15.12 -31.32
CA GLU A 284 20.66 -15.36 -30.71
C GLU A 284 21.36 -14.05 -30.35
N LEU A 285 21.41 -13.08 -31.27
CA LEU A 285 22.02 -11.76 -31.02
C LEU A 285 21.34 -11.03 -29.87
N MET A 286 20.00 -10.98 -29.84
CA MET A 286 19.24 -10.36 -28.76
C MET A 286 19.49 -11.04 -27.41
N LYS A 287 19.67 -12.37 -27.39
CA LYS A 287 20.03 -13.10 -26.17
C LYS A 287 21.46 -12.81 -25.71
N MET A 288 22.44 -12.87 -26.62
CA MET A 288 23.84 -12.59 -26.29
C MET A 288 24.06 -11.16 -25.79
N THR A 289 23.30 -10.20 -26.31
CA THR A 289 23.40 -8.78 -25.96
C THR A 289 22.51 -8.36 -24.80
N PHE A 290 21.86 -9.30 -24.09
CA PHE A 290 20.95 -9.00 -22.97
C PHE A 290 21.60 -8.09 -21.92
N ILE A 291 22.85 -8.35 -21.55
CA ILE A 291 23.61 -7.52 -20.60
C ILE A 291 23.79 -6.08 -21.09
N ALA A 292 24.14 -5.89 -22.37
CA ALA A 292 24.30 -4.56 -22.97
C ALA A 292 22.95 -3.80 -23.07
N GLN A 293 21.85 -4.51 -23.32
CA GLN A 293 20.50 -3.96 -23.25
C GLN A 293 20.18 -3.48 -21.83
N ARG A 294 20.41 -4.31 -20.80
CA ARG A 294 20.18 -3.93 -19.39
C ARG A 294 21.01 -2.73 -18.95
N HIS A 295 22.29 -2.68 -19.33
CA HIS A 295 23.16 -1.54 -19.02
C HIS A 295 22.70 -0.27 -19.73
N SER A 296 22.19 -0.37 -20.96
CA SER A 296 21.60 0.79 -21.66
C SER A 296 20.35 1.29 -20.92
N ILE A 297 19.45 0.39 -20.52
CA ILE A 297 18.18 0.72 -19.86
C ILE A 297 18.41 1.29 -18.45
N ASN A 298 19.33 0.70 -17.69
CA ASN A 298 19.63 1.08 -16.31
C ASN A 298 20.65 2.23 -16.21
N ALA A 299 21.02 2.87 -17.34
CA ALA A 299 21.98 3.95 -17.35
C ALA A 299 21.52 5.13 -16.46
N SER A 300 22.50 5.89 -15.95
CA SER A 300 22.26 7.08 -15.15
C SER A 300 23.01 8.26 -15.78
N PRO A 301 22.32 9.33 -16.23
CA PRO A 301 20.87 9.53 -16.19
C PRO A 301 20.10 8.52 -17.07
N PRO A 302 18.81 8.24 -16.77
CA PRO A 302 17.99 7.35 -17.59
C PRO A 302 17.89 7.87 -19.04
N PRO A 303 18.02 7.01 -20.05
CA PRO A 303 17.85 7.39 -21.45
C PRO A 303 16.37 7.65 -21.77
N SER A 304 16.11 8.44 -22.82
CA SER A 304 14.75 8.53 -23.36
C SER A 304 14.33 7.20 -23.99
N ILE A 305 13.03 6.95 -24.07
CA ILE A 305 12.51 5.77 -24.76
C ILE A 305 12.85 5.82 -26.26
N SER A 306 12.88 7.01 -26.85
CA SER A 306 13.31 7.21 -28.24
C SER A 306 14.76 6.80 -28.47
N ASP A 307 15.67 7.13 -27.54
CA ASP A 307 17.08 6.74 -27.65
C ASP A 307 17.26 5.23 -27.48
N LEU A 308 16.52 4.63 -26.54
CA LEU A 308 16.50 3.18 -26.36
C LEU A 308 16.00 2.47 -27.62
N GLN A 309 14.93 2.96 -28.24
CA GLN A 309 14.37 2.40 -29.47
C GLN A 309 15.34 2.53 -30.63
N ALA A 310 16.04 3.67 -30.76
CA ALA A 310 17.07 3.85 -31.78
C ALA A 310 18.25 2.88 -31.60
N ARG A 311 18.62 2.53 -30.36
CA ARG A 311 19.75 1.63 -30.06
C ARG A 311 19.39 0.15 -30.08
N TRP A 312 18.17 -0.19 -29.70
CA TRP A 312 17.66 -1.55 -29.51
C TRP A 312 16.25 -1.71 -30.12
N PRO A 313 16.07 -1.51 -31.44
CA PRO A 313 14.74 -1.42 -32.05
C PRO A 313 13.92 -2.70 -31.89
N PHE A 314 14.57 -3.87 -31.92
CA PHE A 314 13.87 -5.14 -31.70
C PHE A 314 13.28 -5.26 -30.29
N LEU A 315 13.82 -4.59 -29.26
CA LEU A 315 13.26 -4.59 -27.90
C LEU A 315 11.82 -4.01 -27.88
N PHE A 316 11.48 -3.19 -28.87
CA PHE A 316 10.17 -2.58 -29.06
C PHE A 316 9.30 -3.37 -30.05
N THR A 317 9.48 -4.69 -30.07
CA THR A 317 8.56 -5.63 -30.73
C THR A 317 8.05 -6.61 -29.68
N LYS A 318 6.79 -7.05 -29.80
CA LYS A 318 6.16 -7.93 -28.80
C LYS A 318 7.04 -9.14 -28.45
N ARG A 319 7.58 -9.82 -29.47
CA ARG A 319 8.40 -11.04 -29.32
C ARG A 319 9.58 -10.82 -28.39
N PHE A 320 10.40 -9.81 -28.65
CA PHE A 320 11.63 -9.61 -27.89
C PHE A 320 11.39 -8.89 -26.56
N LEU A 321 10.35 -8.06 -26.45
CA LEU A 321 9.91 -7.52 -25.15
C LEU A 321 9.53 -8.66 -24.21
N CYS A 322 8.69 -9.60 -24.67
CA CYS A 322 8.25 -10.75 -23.87
C CYS A 322 9.42 -11.69 -23.54
N ALA A 323 10.33 -11.94 -24.50
CA ALA A 323 11.54 -12.72 -24.25
C ALA A 323 12.47 -12.06 -23.22
N HIS A 324 12.67 -10.74 -23.29
CA HIS A 324 13.48 -9.99 -22.34
C HIS A 324 12.83 -9.98 -20.95
N PHE A 325 11.51 -9.84 -20.86
CA PHE A 325 10.77 -9.96 -19.60
C PHE A 325 10.94 -11.36 -18.97
N LYS A 326 10.89 -12.41 -19.79
CA LYS A 326 11.12 -13.79 -19.35
C LYS A 326 12.52 -14.00 -18.81
N GLU A 327 13.54 -13.46 -19.48
CA GLU A 327 14.92 -13.49 -18.98
C GLU A 327 15.06 -12.70 -17.66
N LEU A 328 14.38 -11.55 -17.54
CA LEU A 328 14.39 -10.72 -16.33
C LEU A 328 13.75 -11.39 -15.11
N THR A 329 12.66 -12.13 -15.30
CA THR A 329 11.75 -12.55 -14.22
C THR A 329 11.58 -14.06 -14.08
N GLY A 330 12.01 -14.83 -15.09
CA GLY A 330 11.69 -16.25 -15.24
C GLY A 330 10.25 -16.55 -15.69
N ILE A 331 9.43 -15.53 -15.94
CA ILE A 331 8.01 -15.67 -16.27
C ILE A 331 7.78 -15.32 -17.73
N ASP A 332 7.14 -16.22 -18.47
CA ASP A 332 6.68 -15.94 -19.83
C ASP A 332 5.39 -15.09 -19.77
N PRO A 333 5.42 -13.79 -20.11
CA PRO A 333 4.28 -12.91 -19.88
C PRO A 333 3.11 -13.24 -20.81
N ASP A 334 3.36 -13.64 -22.05
CA ASP A 334 2.29 -13.99 -23.00
C ASP A 334 1.48 -15.19 -22.49
N ILE A 335 2.17 -16.27 -22.09
CA ILE A 335 1.52 -17.45 -21.52
C ILE A 335 0.82 -17.10 -20.20
N ARG A 336 1.52 -16.37 -19.31
CA ARG A 336 1.01 -16.04 -17.99
C ARG A 336 -0.27 -15.22 -18.04
N PHE A 337 -0.30 -14.17 -18.87
CA PHE A 337 -1.48 -13.31 -18.99
C PHE A 337 -2.62 -14.03 -19.69
N LYS A 338 -2.36 -14.76 -20.77
CA LYS A 338 -3.39 -15.54 -21.47
C LYS A 338 -4.10 -16.51 -20.53
N ASP A 339 -3.35 -17.30 -19.77
CA ASP A 339 -3.92 -18.28 -18.85
C ASP A 339 -4.61 -17.61 -17.65
N SER A 340 -3.97 -16.60 -17.05
CA SER A 340 -4.45 -15.98 -15.82
C SER A 340 -5.64 -15.06 -16.05
N LEU A 341 -5.65 -14.26 -17.13
CA LEU A 341 -6.78 -13.39 -17.43
C LEU A 341 -8.00 -14.19 -17.89
N CYS A 342 -7.81 -15.30 -18.60
CA CYS A 342 -8.89 -16.23 -18.90
C CYS A 342 -9.48 -16.81 -17.60
N THR A 343 -8.68 -17.53 -16.82
CA THR A 343 -9.17 -18.27 -15.65
C THR A 343 -9.51 -17.38 -14.45
N LYS A 344 -8.58 -16.52 -14.01
CA LYS A 344 -8.79 -15.64 -12.86
C LYS A 344 -9.71 -14.48 -13.22
N GLY A 345 -9.69 -14.00 -14.46
CA GLY A 345 -10.60 -12.94 -14.90
C GLY A 345 -12.07 -13.36 -14.84
N GLU A 346 -12.41 -14.56 -15.33
CA GLU A 346 -13.75 -15.14 -15.18
C GLU A 346 -14.18 -15.25 -13.72
N ARG A 347 -13.29 -15.73 -12.85
CA ARG A 347 -13.59 -15.85 -11.41
C ARG A 347 -13.77 -14.49 -10.75
N ILE A 348 -12.94 -13.50 -11.07
CA ILE A 348 -13.10 -12.12 -10.58
C ILE A 348 -14.45 -11.56 -11.03
N LEU A 349 -14.80 -11.71 -12.30
CA LEU A 349 -16.09 -11.28 -12.84
C LEU A 349 -17.25 -11.95 -12.10
N CYS A 350 -17.19 -13.27 -11.92
CA CYS A 350 -18.18 -14.05 -11.17
C CYS A 350 -18.32 -13.56 -9.72
N PHE A 351 -17.20 -13.33 -9.03
CA PHE A 351 -17.17 -12.80 -7.67
C PHE A 351 -17.88 -11.44 -7.56
N PHE A 352 -17.59 -10.52 -8.48
CA PHE A 352 -18.24 -9.22 -8.49
C PHE A 352 -19.75 -9.30 -8.79
N LYS A 353 -20.15 -10.12 -9.78
CA LYS A 353 -21.56 -10.34 -10.13
C LYS A 353 -22.37 -10.90 -8.96
N ASN A 354 -21.85 -11.93 -8.28
CA ASN A 354 -22.56 -12.57 -7.16
C ASN A 354 -22.70 -11.67 -5.93
N LEU A 355 -21.84 -10.67 -5.79
CA LEU A 355 -21.86 -9.73 -4.67
C LEU A 355 -22.30 -8.32 -5.08
N GLN A 356 -23.05 -8.18 -6.19
CA GLN A 356 -23.42 -6.88 -6.79
C GLN A 356 -24.00 -5.87 -5.78
N SER A 357 -24.81 -6.33 -4.84
CA SER A 357 -25.44 -5.47 -3.82
C SER A 357 -24.45 -4.85 -2.82
N ARG A 358 -23.26 -5.44 -2.66
CA ARG A 358 -22.21 -4.96 -1.75
C ARG A 358 -21.35 -3.86 -2.33
N TRP A 359 -21.26 -3.77 -3.65
CA TRP A 359 -20.29 -2.90 -4.31
C TRP A 359 -20.79 -1.46 -4.47
N GLY A 360 -19.87 -0.51 -4.57
CA GLY A 360 -20.16 0.91 -4.78
C GLY A 360 -20.76 1.22 -6.16
N LYS A 361 -21.10 2.50 -6.38
CA LYS A 361 -21.72 2.94 -7.64
C LYS A 361 -20.79 2.74 -8.84
N GLU A 362 -19.48 2.86 -8.64
CA GLU A 362 -18.45 2.74 -9.68
C GLU A 362 -18.41 1.30 -10.22
N VAL A 363 -18.25 0.31 -9.34
CA VAL A 363 -18.25 -1.11 -9.72
C VAL A 363 -19.59 -1.54 -10.32
N ARG A 364 -20.71 -1.06 -9.77
CA ARG A 364 -22.04 -1.37 -10.32
C ARG A 364 -22.27 -0.77 -11.71
N ALA A 365 -21.68 0.39 -12.01
CA ALA A 365 -21.73 0.97 -13.35
C ALA A 365 -20.99 0.07 -14.34
N VAL A 366 -19.77 -0.35 -14.02
CA VAL A 366 -18.98 -1.28 -14.85
C VAL A 366 -19.72 -2.61 -15.06
N LEU A 367 -20.31 -3.19 -14.00
CA LEU A 367 -21.12 -4.41 -14.12
C LEU A 367 -22.32 -4.24 -15.06
N LYS A 368 -23.01 -3.09 -14.96
CA LYS A 368 -24.15 -2.77 -15.83
C LYS A 368 -23.70 -2.62 -17.28
N ASP A 369 -22.55 -2.01 -17.53
CA ASP A 369 -21.97 -1.93 -18.85
C ASP A 369 -21.65 -3.34 -19.36
N ILE A 370 -20.92 -4.17 -18.61
CA ILE A 370 -20.64 -5.57 -18.99
C ILE A 370 -21.93 -6.35 -19.33
N ASP A 371 -22.99 -6.21 -18.52
CA ASP A 371 -24.26 -6.91 -18.75
C ASP A 371 -25.05 -6.39 -19.96
N ARG A 372 -24.95 -5.09 -20.28
CA ARG A 372 -25.57 -4.50 -21.48
C ARG A 372 -24.96 -5.08 -22.76
N GLU A 373 -23.65 -5.28 -22.74
CA GLU A 373 -22.85 -5.65 -23.90
C GLU A 373 -22.89 -7.17 -24.15
N GLY A 374 -23.12 -7.96 -23.11
CA GLY A 374 -23.42 -9.39 -23.23
C GLY A 374 -22.19 -10.29 -23.34
N ARG A 375 -22.27 -11.36 -24.14
CA ARG A 375 -21.30 -12.47 -24.15
C ARG A 375 -19.97 -12.20 -24.87
N ASP A 376 -19.83 -11.07 -25.57
CA ASP A 376 -18.63 -10.77 -26.37
C ASP A 376 -17.54 -9.99 -25.60
N VAL A 377 -17.78 -9.74 -24.30
CA VAL A 377 -16.81 -9.06 -23.43
C VAL A 377 -15.71 -10.03 -23.00
N ASP A 378 -14.45 -9.64 -23.23
CA ASP A 378 -13.29 -10.38 -22.74
C ASP A 378 -13.29 -10.41 -21.19
N PRO A 379 -13.33 -11.60 -20.54
CA PRO A 379 -13.38 -11.69 -19.08
C PRO A 379 -12.17 -11.07 -18.39
N GLY A 380 -11.00 -11.09 -19.04
CA GLY A 380 -9.78 -10.47 -18.56
C GLY A 380 -9.91 -8.94 -18.51
N LEU A 381 -10.37 -8.32 -19.58
CA LEU A 381 -10.62 -6.88 -19.66
C LEU A 381 -11.69 -6.45 -18.65
N ALA A 382 -12.80 -7.20 -18.57
CA ALA A 382 -13.85 -6.97 -17.59
C ALA A 382 -13.30 -7.02 -16.16
N ALA A 383 -12.47 -8.01 -15.84
CA ALA A 383 -11.83 -8.11 -14.53
C ALA A 383 -10.92 -6.92 -14.24
N VAL A 384 -10.10 -6.47 -15.20
CA VAL A 384 -9.24 -5.28 -15.02
C VAL A 384 -10.09 -4.04 -14.73
N LEU A 385 -11.13 -3.78 -15.50
CA LEU A 385 -12.02 -2.63 -15.29
C LEU A 385 -12.76 -2.68 -13.95
N LEU A 386 -13.23 -3.86 -13.53
CA LEU A 386 -13.85 -4.06 -12.22
C LEU A 386 -12.86 -3.78 -11.08
N MET A 387 -11.61 -4.21 -11.22
CA MET A 387 -10.56 -3.95 -10.24
C MET A 387 -10.22 -2.46 -10.14
N MET A 388 -10.10 -1.77 -11.27
CA MET A 388 -9.91 -0.31 -11.31
C MET A 388 -11.05 0.41 -10.59
N ALA A 389 -12.30 0.07 -10.93
CA ALA A 389 -13.48 0.63 -10.28
C ALA A 389 -13.53 0.32 -8.77
N HIS A 390 -13.15 -0.90 -8.36
CA HIS A 390 -13.07 -1.30 -6.96
C HIS A 390 -12.04 -0.48 -6.18
N PHE A 391 -10.87 -0.22 -6.78
CA PHE A 391 -9.83 0.62 -6.19
C PHE A 391 -10.04 2.12 -6.37
N LYS A 392 -11.14 2.52 -7.02
CA LYS A 392 -11.48 3.92 -7.33
C LYS A 392 -10.44 4.60 -8.24
N GLU A 393 -9.81 3.81 -9.10
CA GLU A 393 -8.93 4.25 -10.17
C GLU A 393 -9.77 4.35 -11.45
N LYS A 394 -9.59 5.42 -12.23
CA LYS A 394 -10.40 5.63 -13.44
C LYS A 394 -9.81 4.84 -14.61
N GLU A 395 -10.65 4.35 -15.54
CA GLU A 395 -10.18 3.56 -16.68
C GLU A 395 -9.16 4.30 -17.56
N GLU A 396 -9.26 5.63 -17.65
CA GLU A 396 -8.34 6.50 -18.42
C GLU A 396 -6.90 6.48 -17.88
N SER A 397 -6.72 5.91 -16.68
CA SER A 397 -5.41 5.73 -16.06
C SER A 397 -4.57 4.61 -16.72
N LEU A 398 -5.21 3.73 -17.48
CA LEU A 398 -4.56 2.65 -18.25
C LEU A 398 -4.96 2.65 -19.73
N PHE A 399 -6.19 3.08 -20.03
CA PHE A 399 -6.81 2.93 -21.33
C PHE A 399 -7.17 4.28 -21.95
N PHE A 400 -6.75 4.55 -23.18
CA PHE A 400 -7.28 5.64 -23.99
C PHE A 400 -8.24 5.07 -25.03
N LEU A 401 -9.43 5.64 -25.15
CA LEU A 401 -10.35 5.27 -26.23
C LEU A 401 -10.06 6.13 -27.45
N ALA A 402 -9.98 5.51 -28.63
CA ALA A 402 -9.85 6.21 -29.90
C ALA A 402 -10.62 5.48 -31.00
N ASP A 403 -10.98 6.20 -32.07
CA ASP A 403 -11.72 5.63 -33.21
C ASP A 403 -10.91 4.50 -33.87
N VAL A 404 -11.61 3.49 -34.39
CA VAL A 404 -10.99 2.29 -35.01
C VAL A 404 -10.05 2.60 -36.18
N THR A 405 -10.21 3.77 -36.81
CA THR A 405 -9.38 4.25 -37.92
C THR A 405 -8.17 5.08 -37.48
N THR A 406 -8.03 5.35 -36.18
CA THR A 406 -6.94 6.16 -35.62
C THR A 406 -5.60 5.51 -35.90
N THR A 407 -4.73 6.21 -36.64
CA THR A 407 -3.36 5.77 -36.89
C THR A 407 -2.43 6.10 -35.72
N PRO A 408 -1.24 5.50 -35.61
CA PRO A 408 -0.23 5.90 -34.63
C PRO A 408 0.04 7.42 -34.62
N SER A 409 0.19 8.04 -35.80
CA SER A 409 0.45 9.48 -35.91
C SER A 409 -0.75 10.33 -35.47
N ASP A 410 -1.99 9.89 -35.74
CA ASP A 410 -3.18 10.58 -35.24
C ASP A 410 -3.27 10.50 -33.72
N ALA A 411 -2.96 9.34 -33.14
CA ALA A 411 -2.94 9.14 -31.70
C ALA A 411 -1.91 10.05 -31.02
N GLU A 412 -0.68 10.12 -31.53
CA GLU A 412 0.40 10.96 -30.99
C GLU A 412 0.09 12.46 -31.04
N THR A 413 -0.70 12.90 -32.02
CA THR A 413 -1.02 14.32 -32.21
C THR A 413 -2.32 14.75 -31.53
N ARG A 414 -3.32 13.87 -31.47
CA ARG A 414 -4.67 14.20 -30.97
C ARG A 414 -4.90 13.76 -29.53
N LEU A 415 -4.20 12.72 -29.06
CA LEU A 415 -4.33 12.24 -27.68
C LEU A 415 -3.25 12.88 -26.82
N SER A 416 -3.61 13.33 -25.62
CA SER A 416 -2.66 13.80 -24.62
C SER A 416 -1.97 12.61 -23.93
N LEU A 417 -1.09 11.93 -24.66
CA LEU A 417 -0.42 10.71 -24.23
C LEU A 417 0.65 11.01 -23.15
N PRO A 418 0.57 10.37 -21.96
CA PRO A 418 1.51 10.61 -20.87
C PRO A 418 2.87 9.92 -21.09
N SER A 419 3.82 10.17 -20.18
CA SER A 419 5.13 9.53 -20.19
C SER A 419 5.09 8.03 -19.85
N THR A 420 4.13 7.61 -19.04
CA THR A 420 3.96 6.22 -18.60
C THR A 420 3.18 5.37 -19.61
N PRO A 421 3.37 4.04 -19.64
CA PRO A 421 2.69 3.16 -20.59
C PRO A 421 1.16 3.24 -20.54
N ARG A 422 0.54 3.28 -21.72
CA ARG A 422 -0.92 3.31 -21.91
C ARG A 422 -1.34 2.45 -23.09
N LEU A 423 -2.44 1.72 -22.93
CA LEU A 423 -3.10 1.01 -24.03
C LEU A 423 -4.13 1.94 -24.68
N ILE A 424 -4.04 2.10 -25.98
CA ILE A 424 -5.01 2.80 -26.80
C ILE A 424 -5.96 1.74 -27.33
N MET A 425 -7.19 1.77 -26.86
CA MET A 425 -8.31 0.91 -27.21
C MET A 425 -8.99 1.49 -28.46
N LEU A 426 -8.91 0.76 -29.58
CA LEU A 426 -9.47 1.22 -30.86
C LEU A 426 -10.90 0.70 -31.05
N GLY A 427 -11.88 1.60 -30.98
CA GLY A 427 -13.31 1.31 -31.12
C GLY A 427 -14.21 2.34 -30.43
N ASP A 428 -15.51 2.04 -30.38
CA ASP A 428 -16.52 2.94 -29.79
C ASP A 428 -16.62 2.85 -28.26
N SER A 429 -16.06 1.78 -27.68
CA SER A 429 -15.92 1.63 -26.24
C SER A 429 -14.72 0.76 -25.87
N VAL A 430 -14.21 0.96 -24.65
CA VAL A 430 -13.11 0.16 -24.09
C VAL A 430 -13.48 -1.33 -24.09
N LEU A 431 -14.70 -1.67 -23.67
CA LEU A 431 -15.19 -3.06 -23.58
C LEU A 431 -15.32 -3.78 -24.93
N HIS A 432 -15.48 -3.06 -26.05
CA HIS A 432 -15.63 -3.66 -27.39
C HIS A 432 -14.37 -3.61 -28.25
N SER A 433 -13.36 -2.86 -27.82
CA SER A 433 -12.17 -2.68 -28.63
C SER A 433 -11.48 -4.02 -28.87
N LYS A 434 -11.36 -4.41 -30.14
CA LYS A 434 -10.68 -5.64 -30.58
C LYS A 434 -9.29 -5.37 -31.17
N LYS A 435 -8.86 -4.12 -31.09
CA LYS A 435 -7.63 -3.59 -31.68
C LYS A 435 -6.98 -2.65 -30.67
N TRP A 436 -5.66 -2.71 -30.58
CA TRP A 436 -4.92 -2.01 -29.52
C TRP A 436 -3.61 -1.44 -30.04
N MET A 437 -3.22 -0.27 -29.53
CA MET A 437 -1.85 0.23 -29.65
C MET A 437 -1.29 0.48 -28.25
N LEU A 438 0.03 0.49 -28.10
CA LEU A 438 0.67 0.89 -26.84
C LEU A 438 1.50 2.16 -27.04
N SER A 439 1.30 3.12 -26.14
CA SER A 439 2.10 4.34 -26.08
C SER A 439 2.92 4.47 -24.80
N ILE A 440 4.08 5.12 -24.91
CA ILE A 440 4.99 5.51 -23.82
C ILE A 440 5.70 6.80 -24.26
N GLU A 441 5.95 7.75 -23.35
CA GLU A 441 6.61 9.03 -23.68
C GLU A 441 5.95 9.80 -24.84
N GLY A 442 4.62 9.77 -24.91
CA GLY A 442 3.88 10.46 -25.95
C GLY A 442 3.94 9.82 -27.34
N LYS A 443 4.63 8.67 -27.49
CA LYS A 443 4.80 7.97 -28.76
C LYS A 443 4.12 6.62 -28.76
N VAL A 444 3.59 6.19 -29.90
CA VAL A 444 3.05 4.84 -30.11
C VAL A 444 4.21 3.92 -30.50
N LEU A 445 4.55 2.99 -29.61
CA LEU A 445 5.70 2.10 -29.79
C LEU A 445 5.32 0.71 -30.29
N PHE A 446 4.13 0.24 -29.93
CA PHE A 446 3.61 -1.04 -30.40
C PHE A 446 2.31 -0.76 -31.17
N PRO A 447 2.32 -0.85 -32.51
CA PRO A 447 1.14 -0.63 -33.33
C PRO A 447 0.17 -1.82 -33.25
N GLU A 448 -1.01 -1.65 -33.84
CA GLU A 448 -2.08 -2.67 -33.88
C GLU A 448 -1.59 -4.05 -34.37
N THR A 449 -0.71 -4.05 -35.37
CA THR A 449 -0.22 -5.28 -36.00
C THR A 449 0.56 -6.21 -35.07
N ASP A 450 1.08 -5.68 -33.96
CA ASP A 450 1.91 -6.43 -33.01
C ASP A 450 1.09 -7.05 -31.87
N LEU A 451 -0.18 -6.64 -31.71
CA LEU A 451 -1.01 -6.93 -30.54
C LEU A 451 -2.30 -7.67 -30.95
N PRO A 452 -2.28 -9.02 -31.02
CA PRO A 452 -3.37 -9.79 -31.62
C PRO A 452 -4.63 -9.93 -30.75
N ASP A 453 -4.48 -9.82 -29.43
CA ASP A 453 -5.57 -9.98 -28.46
C ASP A 453 -5.31 -9.13 -27.20
N PHE A 454 -6.34 -8.94 -26.38
CA PHE A 454 -6.23 -8.13 -25.15
C PHE A 454 -5.17 -8.68 -24.19
N SER A 455 -5.10 -10.01 -24.03
CA SER A 455 -4.11 -10.63 -23.13
C SER A 455 -2.67 -10.32 -23.57
N SER A 456 -2.40 -10.38 -24.87
CA SER A 456 -1.13 -10.00 -25.49
C SER A 456 -0.83 -8.51 -25.33
N ALA A 457 -1.82 -7.65 -25.61
CA ALA A 457 -1.69 -6.21 -25.45
C ALA A 457 -1.37 -5.82 -24.00
N PHE A 458 -2.05 -6.45 -23.05
CA PHE A 458 -1.86 -6.22 -21.63
C PHE A 458 -0.54 -6.82 -21.10
N ALA A 459 -0.10 -7.97 -21.65
CA ALA A 459 1.21 -8.53 -21.38
C ALA A 459 2.34 -7.58 -21.80
N VAL A 460 2.22 -6.96 -22.98
CA VAL A 460 3.17 -5.96 -23.48
C VAL A 460 3.14 -4.69 -22.62
N LEU A 461 1.96 -4.16 -22.27
CA LEU A 461 1.82 -3.02 -21.35
C LEU A 461 2.52 -3.30 -20.02
N PHE A 462 2.22 -4.44 -19.40
CA PHE A 462 2.80 -4.81 -18.12
C PHE A 462 4.32 -5.06 -18.23
N GLY A 463 4.75 -5.71 -19.32
CA GLY A 463 6.15 -6.01 -19.61
C GLY A 463 7.01 -4.75 -19.68
N CYS A 464 6.48 -3.64 -20.21
CA CYS A 464 7.18 -2.37 -20.32
C CYS A 464 7.67 -1.83 -18.96
N TYR A 465 6.88 -1.95 -17.88
CA TYR A 465 7.33 -1.50 -16.55
C TYR A 465 8.60 -2.20 -16.07
N TYR A 466 8.75 -3.48 -16.43
CA TYR A 466 9.89 -4.29 -16.02
C TYR A 466 11.06 -4.16 -16.99
N VAL A 467 10.79 -4.32 -18.28
CA VAL A 467 11.82 -4.27 -19.32
C VAL A 467 12.42 -2.87 -19.40
N LEU A 468 11.61 -1.81 -19.42
CA LEU A 468 12.10 -0.43 -19.55
C LEU A 468 12.39 0.24 -18.20
N ASN A 469 12.30 -0.51 -17.10
CA ASN A 469 12.53 -0.03 -15.73
C ASN A 469 11.69 1.21 -15.35
N ILE A 470 10.41 1.20 -15.72
CA ILE A 470 9.47 2.30 -15.45
C ILE A 470 8.71 1.98 -14.15
N GLU A 471 8.52 2.98 -13.30
CA GLU A 471 7.63 2.88 -12.13
C GLU A 471 6.16 2.76 -12.56
N TYR A 472 5.32 2.17 -11.72
CA TYR A 472 3.88 2.21 -11.97
C TYR A 472 3.36 3.64 -11.87
N GLN A 473 2.53 4.03 -12.84
CA GLN A 473 1.85 5.31 -12.83
C GLN A 473 0.94 5.41 -11.60
N VAL A 474 0.88 6.62 -11.05
CA VAL A 474 0.20 6.87 -9.77
C VAL A 474 -1.30 6.66 -9.88
N GLU A 475 -1.87 6.93 -11.05
CA GLU A 475 -3.31 6.88 -11.32
C GLU A 475 -3.88 5.45 -11.35
N ALA A 476 -3.03 4.44 -11.60
CA ALA A 476 -3.42 3.02 -11.66
C ALA A 476 -2.55 2.12 -10.77
N ALA A 477 -1.82 2.70 -9.81
CA ALA A 477 -0.79 2.02 -9.04
C ALA A 477 -1.34 0.81 -8.24
N THR A 478 -2.55 0.92 -7.70
CA THR A 478 -3.18 -0.15 -6.91
C THR A 478 -3.59 -1.32 -7.80
N THR A 479 -4.19 -1.02 -8.97
CA THR A 479 -4.52 -2.04 -9.96
C THR A 479 -3.27 -2.73 -10.48
N LEU A 480 -2.23 -1.99 -10.84
CA LEU A 480 -0.97 -2.58 -11.33
C LEU A 480 -0.27 -3.44 -10.27
N GLU A 481 -0.29 -3.02 -9.00
CA GLU A 481 0.19 -3.86 -7.90
C GLU A 481 -0.68 -5.13 -7.73
N PHE A 482 -2.00 -5.03 -7.87
CA PHE A 482 -2.86 -6.21 -7.88
C PHE A 482 -2.50 -7.17 -9.03
N ILE A 483 -2.37 -6.67 -10.26
CA ILE A 483 -1.96 -7.46 -11.42
C ILE A 483 -0.62 -8.14 -11.15
N GLN A 484 0.38 -7.39 -10.68
CA GLN A 484 1.68 -7.93 -10.33
C GLN A 484 1.59 -9.11 -9.35
N ARG A 485 0.84 -8.93 -8.25
CA ARG A 485 0.82 -9.88 -7.12
C ARG A 485 -0.06 -11.10 -7.38
N PHE A 486 -1.20 -10.89 -8.05
CA PHE A 486 -2.25 -11.89 -8.17
C PHE A 486 -2.32 -12.56 -9.54
N ILE A 487 -2.18 -11.77 -10.61
CA ILE A 487 -2.22 -12.26 -11.99
C ILE A 487 -0.84 -12.78 -12.39
N VAL A 488 0.19 -11.94 -12.29
CA VAL A 488 1.56 -12.27 -12.73
C VAL A 488 2.33 -13.06 -11.67
N ARG A 489 1.94 -12.97 -10.38
CA ARG A 489 2.57 -13.69 -9.25
C ARG A 489 4.03 -13.26 -8.98
N ILE A 490 4.38 -12.01 -9.29
CA ILE A 490 5.68 -11.41 -8.91
C ILE A 490 5.55 -10.78 -7.53
N ASN A 491 6.18 -11.41 -6.53
CA ASN A 491 5.88 -11.13 -5.11
C ASN A 491 7.08 -10.66 -4.26
N PRO A 492 7.87 -9.64 -4.67
CA PRO A 492 8.96 -9.07 -3.87
C PRO A 492 8.47 -8.33 -2.62
N ASP A 493 9.36 -7.99 -1.69
CA ASP A 493 8.99 -7.19 -0.50
C ASP A 493 8.60 -5.74 -0.82
N ASN A 494 9.15 -5.18 -1.90
CA ASN A 494 8.92 -3.81 -2.35
C ASN A 494 7.90 -3.75 -3.50
N SER A 495 7.52 -2.55 -3.91
CA SER A 495 6.56 -2.32 -5.00
C SER A 495 7.15 -1.35 -6.02
N LYS A 496 6.82 -1.52 -7.31
CA LYS A 496 7.17 -0.57 -8.37
C LYS A 496 6.36 0.74 -8.32
N CYS A 497 5.43 0.85 -7.36
CA CYS A 497 4.75 2.11 -7.06
C CYS A 497 5.77 3.18 -6.63
N SER A 498 5.57 4.41 -7.07
CA SER A 498 6.37 5.55 -6.65
C SER A 498 6.22 5.81 -5.15
N SER A 499 7.32 6.20 -4.49
CA SER A 499 7.30 6.50 -3.06
C SER A 499 6.44 7.73 -2.77
N LYS A 500 5.46 7.61 -1.87
CA LYS A 500 4.61 8.75 -1.50
C LYS A 500 5.37 9.72 -0.60
N PHE A 501 5.42 10.98 -1.01
CA PHE A 501 5.81 12.08 -0.13
C PHE A 501 4.61 12.47 0.73
N GLN A 502 4.81 12.56 2.03
CA GLN A 502 3.78 13.04 2.96
C GLN A 502 4.41 13.91 4.03
N VAL A 503 3.64 14.86 4.55
CA VAL A 503 4.05 15.62 5.73
C VAL A 503 3.98 14.71 6.95
N SER A 504 5.12 14.49 7.59
CA SER A 504 5.21 13.71 8.82
C SER A 504 4.41 14.42 9.92
N LYS A 505 3.35 13.78 10.43
CA LYS A 505 2.59 14.29 11.60
C LYS A 505 3.44 14.49 12.85
N ARG A 506 4.64 13.89 12.92
CA ARG A 506 5.55 13.96 14.07
C ARG A 506 6.59 15.08 13.94
N SER A 507 7.05 15.39 12.74
CA SER A 507 8.13 16.37 12.52
C SER A 507 7.71 17.58 11.69
N GLY A 508 6.52 17.58 11.09
CA GLY A 508 6.06 18.63 10.16
C GLY A 508 6.83 18.67 8.85
N LYS A 509 7.87 17.85 8.67
CA LYS A 509 8.70 17.80 7.46
C LYS A 509 8.09 16.89 6.41
N MET A 510 8.32 17.20 5.14
CA MET A 510 8.03 16.30 4.03
C MET A 510 8.96 15.09 4.14
N VAL A 511 8.37 13.90 4.26
CA VAL A 511 9.11 12.64 4.39
C VAL A 511 8.66 11.71 3.26
N GLN A 512 9.63 11.21 2.51
CA GLN A 512 9.42 10.13 1.54
C GLN A 512 9.17 8.83 2.32
N ARG A 513 7.96 8.30 2.24
CA ARG A 513 7.66 7.00 2.86
C ARG A 513 8.16 5.91 1.91
N LYS A 514 8.99 4.99 2.41
CA LYS A 514 9.32 3.78 1.67
C LYS A 514 8.05 2.97 1.42
N ASN A 515 7.83 2.55 0.18
CA ASN A 515 6.78 1.60 -0.20
C ASN A 515 7.21 0.19 0.25
N SER A 516 7.17 -0.05 1.55
CA SER A 516 7.49 -1.36 2.13
C SER A 516 6.22 -2.14 2.40
N GLY A 517 6.08 -3.31 1.76
CA GLY A 517 4.97 -4.25 1.96
C GLY A 517 3.79 -4.07 1.00
N LEU A 518 2.90 -5.06 1.03
CA LEU A 518 1.72 -5.16 0.17
C LEU A 518 0.73 -4.02 0.43
N ASN A 519 0.20 -3.42 -0.64
CA ASN A 519 -0.87 -2.43 -0.55
C ASN A 519 -2.06 -3.03 0.22
N PRO A 520 -2.54 -2.38 1.31
CA PRO A 520 -3.62 -2.91 2.14
C PRO A 520 -4.92 -3.18 1.37
N HIS A 521 -5.22 -2.40 0.34
CA HIS A 521 -6.41 -2.62 -0.50
C HIS A 521 -6.28 -3.89 -1.33
N VAL A 522 -5.12 -4.11 -1.95
CA VAL A 522 -4.79 -5.34 -2.67
C VAL A 522 -4.86 -6.56 -1.73
N SER A 523 -4.28 -6.44 -0.53
CA SER A 523 -4.32 -7.50 0.49
C SER A 523 -5.75 -7.83 0.93
N SER A 524 -6.59 -6.81 1.16
CA SER A 524 -7.99 -7.00 1.55
C SER A 524 -8.77 -7.71 0.46
N PHE A 525 -8.64 -7.25 -0.78
CA PHE A 525 -9.32 -7.85 -1.92
C PHE A 525 -8.92 -9.32 -2.11
N ILE A 526 -7.61 -9.62 -2.20
CA ILE A 526 -7.12 -11.00 -2.39
C ILE A 526 -7.66 -11.91 -1.28
N LYS A 527 -7.68 -11.42 -0.04
CA LYS A 527 -8.21 -12.18 1.09
C LYS A 527 -9.71 -12.45 0.97
N GLU A 528 -10.51 -11.43 0.66
CA GLU A 528 -11.96 -11.57 0.48
C GLU A 528 -12.30 -12.50 -0.70
N PHE A 529 -11.50 -12.42 -1.77
CA PHE A 529 -11.62 -13.28 -2.93
C PHE A 529 -11.28 -14.75 -2.61
N LEU A 530 -10.19 -15.00 -1.87
CA LEU A 530 -9.80 -16.35 -1.46
C LEU A 530 -10.73 -16.95 -0.40
N ASP A 531 -11.27 -16.13 0.50
CA ASP A 531 -12.23 -16.56 1.52
C ASP A 531 -13.67 -16.72 0.94
N PHE A 532 -13.89 -16.42 -0.35
CA PHE A 532 -15.20 -16.58 -1.00
C PHE A 532 -15.54 -18.07 -1.19
N SER A 533 -16.75 -18.47 -0.76
CA SER A 533 -17.23 -19.84 -0.94
C SER A 533 -17.71 -20.05 -2.37
N TRP A 534 -16.95 -20.82 -3.14
CA TRP A 534 -17.27 -21.20 -4.52
C TRP A 534 -18.28 -22.35 -4.62
N GLN A 535 -18.70 -22.96 -3.50
CA GLN A 535 -19.53 -24.18 -3.49
C GLN A 535 -21.00 -23.99 -3.92
N ASN A 536 -21.42 -22.77 -4.23
CA ASN A 536 -22.80 -22.44 -4.62
C ASN A 536 -22.92 -21.94 -6.08
N TYR A 537 -21.91 -22.17 -6.93
CA TYR A 537 -21.80 -21.52 -8.25
C TYR A 537 -21.31 -22.45 -9.35
#